data_AF-A0A7W3Y383-F1
#
_entry.id   AF-A0A7W3Y383-F1
#
_cell.length_a   1.000
_cell.length_b   1.000
_cell.length_c   1.000
_cell.angle_alpha   90.00
_cell.angle_beta   90.00
_cell.angle_gamma   90.00
#
_symmetry.space_group_name_H-M   'P 1'
#
loop_
_entity.id
_entity.type
_entity.pdbx_description
1 polymer ?
#
loop_
_entity_poly.entity_id
_entity_poly.type
_entity_poly.pdbx_seq_one_letter_code
_entity_poly.pdbx_strand_id
1 'polypeptide(L)'
;MSDGTMTRTAEAGEPGGEISPGAPGGPVTTDGPDTFAVQIADQIESFTVAVAEIAKGDDPDSAVPHLLLQVSQLLLAGGRLGAHEDIVPEERYEPDTGPEPDMDELRERLAELLAPIDVYSEVFDPYVPRSAPVPCRISDDLANIVTDLRHGMAHYREGRCL
;
A
#
# COMPACT_ATOMS: atom_id res chain seq x y z
N MET A 1 -3.93 -65.27 -27.28
CA MET A 1 -2.85 -66.11 -27.84
C MET A 1 -2.36 -65.40 -29.09
N SER A 2 -1.13 -64.89 -29.02
CA SER A 2 -0.43 -64.08 -30.02
C SER A 2 -0.16 -64.85 -31.32
N ASP A 3 0.03 -64.16 -32.44
CA ASP A 3 1.35 -63.83 -33.01
C ASP A 3 1.22 -63.23 -34.44
N GLY A 4 2.17 -62.40 -34.88
CA GLY A 4 2.27 -62.03 -36.31
C GLY A 4 2.97 -60.72 -36.71
N THR A 5 4.28 -60.63 -36.47
CA THR A 5 5.29 -60.17 -37.45
C THR A 5 5.56 -58.67 -37.71
N MET A 6 6.83 -58.36 -37.46
CA MET A 6 7.65 -57.16 -37.69
C MET A 6 8.19 -57.08 -39.15
N THR A 7 8.58 -55.87 -39.61
CA THR A 7 9.67 -55.49 -40.58
C THR A 7 9.18 -54.43 -41.60
N ARG A 8 9.39 -53.12 -41.38
CA ARG A 8 10.58 -52.26 -41.66
C ARG A 8 10.88 -52.03 -43.15
N THR A 9 10.74 -50.79 -43.59
CA THR A 9 11.70 -50.10 -44.49
C THR A 9 11.68 -48.60 -44.20
N ALA A 10 12.87 -48.01 -44.23
CA ALA A 10 13.17 -46.61 -43.95
C ALA A 10 13.82 -45.97 -45.19
N GLU A 11 13.46 -44.73 -45.51
CA GLU A 11 14.24 -43.74 -46.28
C GLU A 11 13.75 -42.36 -45.78
N ALA A 12 14.52 -41.57 -45.02
CA ALA A 12 15.67 -40.73 -45.39
C ALA A 12 15.27 -39.46 -46.17
N GLY A 13 15.42 -38.29 -45.52
CA GLY A 13 15.56 -36.99 -46.19
C GLY A 13 14.78 -35.81 -45.57
N GLU A 14 15.34 -35.14 -44.56
CA GLU A 14 15.07 -33.72 -44.28
C GLU A 14 15.88 -32.86 -45.29
N PRO A 15 15.42 -31.64 -45.70
CA PRO A 15 15.58 -30.46 -44.84
C PRO A 15 14.55 -29.32 -45.01
N GLY A 16 14.43 -28.49 -43.97
CA GLY A 16 14.14 -27.06 -44.12
C GLY A 16 12.71 -26.61 -43.88
N GLY A 17 12.25 -26.69 -42.62
CA GLY A 17 11.13 -25.87 -42.14
C GLY A 17 11.64 -24.52 -41.66
N GLU A 18 11.26 -23.47 -42.37
CA GLU A 18 11.62 -22.07 -42.10
C GLU A 18 11.33 -21.67 -40.66
N ILE A 19 12.35 -21.10 -40.01
CA ILE A 19 12.21 -20.35 -38.75
C ILE A 19 11.52 -19.05 -39.13
N SER A 20 10.20 -18.98 -38.96
CA SER A 20 9.47 -17.72 -39.07
C SER A 20 9.96 -16.78 -37.95
N PRO A 21 10.47 -15.57 -38.25
CA PRO A 21 10.80 -14.61 -37.22
C PRO A 21 9.48 -14.10 -36.65
N GLY A 22 9.09 -14.64 -35.50
CA GLY A 22 8.00 -14.12 -34.68
C GLY A 22 8.24 -12.63 -34.45
N ALA A 23 7.22 -11.85 -34.80
CA ALA A 23 7.14 -10.40 -34.76
C ALA A 23 7.69 -9.78 -33.45
N PRO A 24 8.19 -8.53 -33.51
CA PRO A 24 8.75 -7.84 -32.34
C PRO A 24 7.71 -7.79 -31.22
N GLY A 25 8.19 -8.01 -29.99
CA GLY A 25 7.39 -8.00 -28.77
C GLY A 25 6.43 -6.82 -28.77
N GLY A 26 5.13 -7.14 -28.70
CA GLY A 26 4.12 -6.16 -28.34
C GLY A 26 4.50 -5.52 -27.00
N PRO A 27 4.03 -4.29 -26.72
CA PRO A 27 4.35 -3.64 -25.47
C PRO A 27 3.93 -4.57 -24.34
N VAL A 28 4.89 -4.98 -23.50
CA VAL A 28 4.56 -5.53 -22.19
C VAL A 28 3.77 -4.43 -21.52
N THR A 29 2.46 -4.64 -21.37
CA THR A 29 1.63 -3.74 -20.59
C THR A 29 2.12 -3.86 -19.16
N THR A 30 2.99 -2.93 -18.77
CA THR A 30 3.56 -2.83 -17.42
C THR A 30 2.49 -2.40 -16.40
N ASP A 31 1.22 -2.35 -16.77
CA ASP A 31 0.08 -1.97 -15.94
C ASP A 31 -0.57 -3.21 -15.29
N GLY A 32 0.25 -4.07 -14.69
CA GLY A 32 -0.22 -5.19 -13.87
C GLY A 32 -0.53 -4.76 -12.43
N PRO A 33 -1.30 -5.56 -11.66
CA PRO A 33 -1.59 -5.30 -10.25
C PRO A 33 -0.32 -5.05 -9.42
N ASP A 34 0.77 -5.75 -9.75
CA ASP A 34 2.07 -5.60 -9.10
C ASP A 34 2.62 -4.16 -9.24
N THR A 35 2.51 -3.56 -10.43
CA THR A 35 2.96 -2.18 -10.67
C THR A 35 2.08 -1.18 -9.91
N PHE A 36 0.78 -1.45 -9.79
CA PHE A 36 -0.11 -0.61 -9.00
C PHE A 36 0.22 -0.69 -7.50
N ALA A 37 0.43 -1.90 -6.98
CA ALA A 37 0.82 -2.11 -5.59
C ALA A 37 2.14 -1.41 -5.25
N VAL A 38 3.15 -1.48 -6.14
CA VAL A 38 4.41 -0.72 -6.00
C VAL A 38 4.15 0.79 -5.91
N GLN A 39 3.29 1.33 -6.78
CA GLN A 39 2.98 2.77 -6.75
C GLN A 39 2.29 3.19 -5.44
N ILE A 40 1.37 2.39 -4.92
CA ILE A 40 0.70 2.68 -3.65
C ILE A 40 1.68 2.57 -2.48
N ALA A 41 2.52 1.54 -2.48
CA ALA A 41 3.57 1.34 -1.49
C ALA A 41 4.55 2.54 -1.44
N ASP A 42 5.02 3.00 -2.59
CA ASP A 42 5.88 4.18 -2.70
C ASP A 42 5.20 5.45 -2.16
N GLN A 43 3.90 5.63 -2.44
CA GLN A 43 3.12 6.77 -1.94
C GLN A 43 2.97 6.74 -0.42
N ILE A 44 2.72 5.56 0.16
CA ILE A 44 2.62 5.36 1.62
C ILE A 44 3.97 5.60 2.31
N GLU A 45 5.07 5.08 1.74
CA GLU A 45 6.41 5.28 2.28
C GLU A 45 6.80 6.76 2.23
N SER A 46 6.53 7.44 1.11
CA SER A 46 6.74 8.88 0.96
C SER A 46 5.97 9.68 2.01
N PHE A 47 4.69 9.36 2.25
CA PHE A 47 3.88 10.01 3.29
C PHE A 47 4.50 9.81 4.68
N THR A 48 4.85 8.58 5.01
CA THR A 48 5.37 8.22 6.35
C THR A 48 6.69 8.93 6.66
N VAL A 49 7.58 9.01 5.67
CA VAL A 49 8.84 9.77 5.78
C VAL A 49 8.55 11.26 5.91
N ALA A 50 7.69 11.82 5.06
CA ALA A 50 7.37 13.24 5.09
C ALA A 50 6.77 13.69 6.43
N VAL A 51 5.86 12.91 7.02
CA VAL A 51 5.27 13.23 8.34
C VAL A 51 6.34 13.20 9.43
N ALA A 52 7.25 12.22 9.42
CA ALA A 52 8.35 12.16 10.37
C ALA A 52 9.34 13.32 10.23
N GLU A 53 9.59 13.78 9.00
CA GLU A 53 10.42 14.97 8.73
C GLU A 53 9.72 16.25 9.21
N ILE A 54 8.43 16.43 8.94
CA ILE A 54 7.65 17.59 9.42
C ILE A 54 7.66 17.64 10.94
N ALA A 55 7.54 16.49 11.61
CA ALA A 55 7.55 16.38 13.07
C ALA A 55 8.89 16.83 13.71
N LYS A 56 9.98 16.97 12.94
CA LYS A 56 11.23 17.56 13.46
C LYS A 56 11.09 19.05 13.76
N GLY A 57 10.12 19.73 13.13
CA GLY A 57 9.83 21.13 13.39
C GLY A 57 10.87 22.12 12.82
N ASP A 58 11.59 21.75 11.76
CA ASP A 58 12.59 22.62 11.11
C ASP A 58 11.97 23.88 10.47
N ASP A 59 10.71 23.81 10.05
CA ASP A 59 9.90 24.93 9.55
C ASP A 59 8.46 24.87 10.11
N PRO A 60 8.23 25.36 11.34
CA PRO A 60 6.94 25.22 12.02
C PRO A 60 5.82 26.05 11.38
N ASP A 61 6.16 27.18 10.73
CA ASP A 61 5.18 28.05 10.07
C ASP A 61 4.54 27.37 8.85
N SER A 62 5.28 26.47 8.19
CA SER A 62 4.79 25.69 7.05
C SER A 62 4.26 24.30 7.42
N ALA A 63 4.32 23.89 8.69
CA ALA A 63 3.95 22.54 9.13
C ALA A 63 2.51 22.17 8.74
N VAL A 64 1.54 23.05 9.02
CA VAL A 64 0.13 22.80 8.71
C VAL A 64 -0.12 22.68 7.20
N PRO A 65 0.32 23.61 6.34
CA PRO A 65 0.24 23.45 4.89
C PRO A 65 0.87 22.15 4.37
N HIS A 66 2.03 21.75 4.90
CA HIS A 66 2.70 20.51 4.50
C HIS A 66 1.92 19.27 4.92
N LEU A 67 1.40 19.22 6.16
CA LEU A 67 0.56 18.11 6.62
C LEU A 67 -0.71 17.99 5.77
N LEU A 68 -1.38 19.09 5.46
CA LEU A 68 -2.57 19.08 4.59
C LEU A 68 -2.26 18.54 3.19
N LEU A 69 -1.11 18.91 2.62
CA LEU A 69 -0.67 18.36 1.33
C LEU A 69 -0.44 16.84 1.41
N GLN A 70 0.28 16.38 2.44
CA GLN A 70 0.58 14.96 2.62
C GLN A 70 -0.68 14.13 2.83
N VAL A 71 -1.60 14.58 3.68
CA VAL A 71 -2.89 13.91 3.91
C VAL A 71 -3.71 13.88 2.63
N SER A 72 -3.74 14.96 1.84
CA SER A 72 -4.44 14.97 0.55
C SER A 72 -3.88 13.95 -0.45
N GLN A 73 -2.55 13.80 -0.48
CA GLN A 73 -1.88 12.80 -1.33
C GLN A 73 -2.18 11.38 -0.86
N LEU A 74 -2.19 11.15 0.45
CA LEU A 74 -2.58 9.87 1.04
C LEU A 74 -4.03 9.51 0.72
N LEU A 75 -4.96 10.46 0.85
CA LEU A 75 -6.36 10.26 0.48
C LEU A 75 -6.54 9.94 -1.01
N LEU A 76 -5.74 10.55 -1.90
CA LEU A 76 -5.73 10.20 -3.31
C LEU A 76 -5.23 8.77 -3.53
N ALA A 77 -4.17 8.35 -2.86
CA ALA A 77 -3.66 6.98 -2.93
C ALA A 77 -4.72 5.97 -2.43
N GLY A 78 -5.34 6.23 -1.28
CA GLY A 78 -6.42 5.42 -0.72
C GLY A 78 -7.64 5.37 -1.63
N GLY A 79 -8.03 6.48 -2.26
CA GLY A 79 -9.13 6.52 -3.22
C GLY A 79 -8.85 5.72 -4.50
N ARG A 80 -7.60 5.73 -4.99
CA ARG A 80 -7.17 4.86 -6.08
C ARG A 80 -7.24 3.39 -5.66
N LEU A 81 -6.74 3.06 -4.47
CA LEU A 81 -6.77 1.69 -3.94
C LEU A 81 -8.21 1.18 -3.79
N GLY A 82 -9.10 1.97 -3.20
CA GLY A 82 -10.51 1.61 -3.01
C GLY A 82 -11.32 1.52 -4.31
N ALA A 83 -10.83 2.06 -5.43
CA ALA A 83 -11.45 1.89 -6.74
C ALA A 83 -11.13 0.54 -7.40
N HIS A 84 -10.13 -0.19 -6.88
CA HIS A 84 -9.81 -1.55 -7.30
C HIS A 84 -10.53 -2.55 -6.38
N GLU A 85 -11.57 -3.22 -6.89
CA GLU A 85 -12.42 -4.12 -6.08
C GLU A 85 -12.37 -5.57 -6.62
N ASP A 86 -11.72 -6.44 -5.84
CA ASP A 86 -12.27 -7.68 -5.23
C ASP A 86 -11.10 -8.37 -4.47
N ILE A 87 -10.77 -7.85 -3.29
CA ILE A 87 -9.64 -8.36 -2.49
C ILE A 87 -10.18 -9.44 -1.55
N VAL A 88 -9.97 -10.70 -1.92
CA VAL A 88 -10.33 -11.86 -1.11
C VAL A 88 -9.06 -12.45 -0.51
N PRO A 89 -8.84 -12.32 0.82
CA PRO A 89 -7.69 -12.94 1.45
C PRO A 89 -7.66 -14.46 1.23
N GLU A 90 -6.48 -14.99 0.86
CA GLU A 90 -6.27 -16.43 0.75
C GLU A 90 -6.46 -17.13 2.10
N GLU A 91 -6.05 -16.47 3.18
CA GLU A 91 -6.15 -16.97 4.55
C GLU A 91 -7.23 -16.24 5.35
N ARG A 92 -7.84 -16.98 6.29
CA ARG A 92 -8.89 -16.44 7.18
C ARG A 92 -8.34 -15.50 8.26
N TYR A 93 -7.06 -15.65 8.61
CA TYR A 93 -6.44 -14.91 9.69
C TYR A 93 -5.23 -14.16 9.15
N GLU A 94 -4.99 -12.99 9.72
CA GLU A 94 -3.80 -12.20 9.45
C GLU A 94 -2.58 -12.85 10.12
N PRO A 95 -1.50 -13.14 9.37
CA PRO A 95 -0.27 -13.65 9.95
C PRO A 95 0.43 -12.57 10.80
N ASP A 96 0.98 -12.96 11.95
CA ASP A 96 1.70 -12.04 12.83
C ASP A 96 2.91 -11.39 12.12
N THR A 97 2.97 -10.06 12.12
CA THR A 97 4.10 -9.23 11.65
C THR A 97 5.18 -9.04 12.71
N GLY A 98 4.93 -9.52 13.94
CA GLY A 98 5.79 -9.30 15.09
C GLY A 98 5.46 -8.00 15.83
N PRO A 99 6.39 -7.51 16.67
CA PRO A 99 6.14 -6.32 17.47
C PRO A 99 6.00 -5.06 16.60
N GLU A 100 4.89 -4.34 16.74
CA GLU A 100 4.69 -3.05 16.07
C GLU A 100 5.62 -1.99 16.70
N PRO A 101 6.35 -1.19 15.88
CA PRO A 101 7.14 -0.08 16.38
C PRO A 101 6.28 0.94 17.13
N ASP A 102 6.84 1.46 18.22
CA ASP A 102 6.21 2.49 19.03
C ASP A 102 6.22 3.85 18.31
N MET A 103 5.05 4.47 18.17
CA MET A 103 4.87 5.80 17.56
C MET A 103 4.78 6.93 18.59
N ASP A 104 5.03 6.67 19.87
CA ASP A 104 4.95 7.69 20.93
C ASP A 104 5.88 8.89 20.67
N GLU A 105 7.11 8.65 20.19
CA GLU A 105 8.02 9.75 19.86
C GLU A 105 7.48 10.65 18.75
N LEU A 106 6.86 10.07 17.72
CA LEU A 106 6.26 10.82 16.62
C LEU A 106 5.06 11.63 17.13
N ARG A 107 4.19 10.99 17.93
CA ARG A 107 3.01 11.59 18.55
C ARG A 107 3.38 12.79 19.41
N GLU A 108 4.40 12.65 20.27
CA GLU A 108 4.86 13.72 21.16
C GLU A 108 5.42 14.91 20.39
N ARG A 109 6.26 14.66 19.38
CA ARG A 109 6.81 15.73 18.54
C ARG A 109 5.74 16.48 17.76
N LEU A 110 4.75 15.76 17.22
CA LEU A 110 3.61 16.38 16.54
C LEU A 110 2.76 17.20 17.51
N ALA A 111 2.53 16.71 18.74
CA ALA A 111 1.79 17.44 19.75
C ALA A 111 2.49 18.76 20.15
N GLU A 112 3.83 18.74 20.26
CA GLU A 112 4.62 19.95 20.50
C GLU A 112 4.54 20.92 19.33
N LEU A 113 4.73 20.43 18.10
CA LEU A 113 4.67 21.22 16.87
C LEU A 113 3.30 21.88 16.67
N LEU A 114 2.23 21.16 16.99
CA LEU A 114 0.85 21.58 16.77
C LEU A 114 0.19 22.15 18.03
N ALA A 115 0.92 22.39 19.12
CA ALA A 115 0.36 22.72 20.44
C ALA A 115 -0.81 23.75 20.45
N PRO A 116 -0.82 24.82 19.62
CA PRO A 116 -1.95 25.76 19.59
C PRO A 116 -3.24 25.21 18.99
N ILE A 117 -3.17 24.16 18.17
CA ILE A 117 -4.27 23.61 17.36
C ILE A 117 -4.44 22.10 17.49
N ASP A 118 -3.59 21.42 18.26
CA ASP A 118 -3.56 19.96 18.37
C ASP A 118 -4.88 19.38 18.89
N VAL A 119 -5.53 20.06 19.83
CA VAL A 119 -6.80 19.61 20.42
C VAL A 119 -7.99 20.13 19.62
N TYR A 120 -8.82 19.21 19.14
CA TYR A 120 -10.13 19.52 18.56
C TYR A 120 -11.22 18.75 19.29
N SER A 121 -12.48 19.06 18.96
CA SER A 121 -13.61 18.36 19.55
C SER A 121 -14.44 17.65 18.49
N GLU A 122 -14.63 16.36 18.69
CA GLU A 122 -15.49 15.55 17.85
C GLU A 122 -16.92 15.50 18.38
N VAL A 123 -17.90 15.68 17.48
CA VAL A 123 -19.32 15.51 17.77
C VAL A 123 -19.79 14.22 17.11
N PHE A 124 -19.72 13.13 17.85
CA PHE A 124 -19.93 11.76 17.34
C PHE A 124 -21.36 11.48 16.87
N ASP A 125 -22.39 12.00 17.58
CA ASP A 125 -23.78 11.81 17.21
C ASP A 125 -24.51 13.16 17.03
N PRO A 126 -24.85 13.53 15.78
CA PRO A 126 -25.54 14.79 15.49
C PRO A 126 -27.04 14.75 15.84
N TYR A 127 -27.59 13.57 16.12
CA TYR A 127 -29.01 13.37 16.45
C TYR A 127 -29.26 13.29 17.96
N VAL A 128 -28.24 13.05 18.77
CA VAL A 128 -28.34 13.10 20.25
C VAL A 128 -28.09 14.54 20.71
N PRO A 129 -29.11 15.25 21.22
CA PRO A 129 -28.92 16.60 21.72
C PRO A 129 -28.00 16.56 22.95
N ARG A 130 -26.88 17.29 22.91
CA ARG A 130 -25.88 17.41 23.99
C ARG A 130 -24.96 16.19 24.16
N SER A 131 -24.62 15.47 23.08
CA SER A 131 -23.41 14.64 23.10
C SER A 131 -22.25 15.45 23.65
N ALA A 132 -21.65 14.99 24.75
CA ALA A 132 -20.52 15.67 25.35
C ALA A 132 -19.40 15.71 24.30
N PRO A 133 -18.90 16.90 23.95
CA PRO A 133 -17.84 17.00 22.96
C PRO A 133 -16.61 16.20 23.45
N VAL A 134 -16.12 15.26 22.64
CA VAL A 134 -14.96 14.43 23.01
C VAL A 134 -13.69 15.16 22.54
N PRO A 135 -12.74 15.44 23.44
CA PRO A 135 -11.47 16.02 23.04
C PRO A 135 -10.63 14.94 22.33
N CYS A 136 -10.25 15.24 21.09
CA CYS A 136 -9.37 14.42 20.27
C CYS A 136 -8.12 15.24 19.91
N ARG A 137 -7.05 14.58 19.47
CA ARG A 137 -5.78 15.22 19.12
C ARG A 137 -5.34 14.87 17.71
N ILE A 138 -4.98 15.88 16.94
CA ILE A 138 -4.45 15.71 15.58
C ILE A 138 -3.16 14.89 15.61
N SER A 139 -2.30 15.11 16.60
CA SER A 139 -1.07 14.34 16.80
C SER A 139 -1.32 12.85 17.02
N ASP A 140 -2.33 12.50 17.83
CA ASP A 140 -2.72 11.11 18.07
C ASP A 140 -3.25 10.46 16.78
N ASP A 141 -4.10 11.17 16.03
CA ASP A 141 -4.67 10.66 14.78
C ASP A 141 -3.60 10.41 13.71
N LEU A 142 -2.68 11.37 13.53
CA LEU A 142 -1.58 11.23 12.57
C LEU A 142 -0.64 10.08 12.95
N ALA A 143 -0.34 9.91 14.25
CA ALA A 143 0.46 8.79 14.72
C ALA A 143 -0.24 7.45 14.46
N ASN A 144 -1.54 7.36 14.72
CA ASN A 144 -2.33 6.15 14.46
C ASN A 144 -2.39 5.80 12.96
N ILE A 145 -2.61 6.79 12.09
CA ILE A 145 -2.57 6.60 10.64
C ILE A 145 -1.21 6.04 10.21
N VAL A 146 -0.12 6.60 10.74
CA VAL A 146 1.23 6.10 10.42
C VAL A 146 1.42 4.66 10.93
N THR A 147 0.93 4.31 12.12
CA THR A 147 0.95 2.93 12.63
C THR A 147 0.25 1.96 11.67
N ASP A 148 -1.00 2.25 11.29
CA ASP A 148 -1.79 1.39 10.41
C ASP A 148 -1.12 1.20 9.03
N LEU A 149 -0.56 2.28 8.48
CA LEU A 149 0.17 2.23 7.21
C LEU A 149 1.44 1.39 7.30
N ARG A 150 2.20 1.50 8.40
CA ARG A 150 3.42 0.70 8.60
C ARG A 150 3.09 -0.78 8.77
N HIS A 151 2.01 -1.09 9.47
CA HIS A 151 1.49 -2.44 9.59
C HIS A 151 1.17 -3.04 8.21
N GLY A 152 0.36 -2.35 7.41
CA GLY A 152 0.05 -2.79 6.04
C GLY A 152 1.30 -2.94 5.15
N MET A 153 2.26 -2.03 5.28
CA MET A 153 3.53 -2.10 4.56
C MET A 153 4.43 -3.28 5.00
N ALA A 154 4.34 -3.72 6.25
CA ALA A 154 5.02 -4.93 6.72
C ALA A 154 4.49 -6.16 5.98
N HIS A 155 3.16 -6.27 5.84
CA HIS A 155 2.54 -7.33 5.02
C HIS A 155 2.97 -7.27 3.55
N TYR A 156 2.92 -6.08 2.94
CA TYR A 156 3.34 -5.90 1.55
C TYR A 156 4.80 -6.33 1.32
N ARG A 157 5.72 -5.93 2.21
CA ARG A 157 7.16 -6.25 2.10
C ARG A 157 7.47 -7.74 2.26
N GLU A 158 6.66 -8.46 3.01
CA GLU A 158 6.78 -9.92 3.14
C GLU A 158 6.22 -10.67 1.92
N GLY A 159 5.78 -9.96 0.88
CA GLY A 159 5.19 -10.58 -0.31
C GLY A 159 3.84 -11.21 -0.02
N ARG A 160 3.21 -10.84 1.11
CA ARG A 160 1.82 -11.21 1.44
C ARG A 160 0.90 -10.24 0.71
N CYS A 161 1.03 -10.24 -0.61
CA CYS A 161 0.12 -9.59 -1.54
C CYS A 161 -1.15 -10.45 -1.55
N LEU A 162 -2.30 -9.82 -1.32
CA LEU A 162 -3.61 -10.47 -1.44
C LEU A 162 -3.90 -10.81 -2.91
#